data_AF-A0A9N9X0R7-F1
#
_entry.id   AF-A0A9N9X0R7-F1
#
_cell.length_a   1.000
_cell.length_b   1.000
_cell.length_c   1.000
_cell.angle_alpha   90.00
_cell.angle_beta   90.00
_cell.angle_gamma   90.00
#
_symmetry.space_group_name_H-M   'P 1'
#
loop_
_entity.id
_entity.type
_entity.pdbx_description
1 polymer ?
#
loop_
_entity_poly.entity_id
_entity_poly.type
_entity_poly.pdbx_seq_one_letter_code
_entity_poly.pdbx_strand_id
1 'polypeptide(L)'
;MRSDYMLDSTCDRKYHSDYPPCDWKQVEYNTIAAGFYWLGPVSGDIHRYVFQELGYDEQLKNLPENNALAGLSESLIETWRLYGNPEGAILFVVEKVSYNICDQRFPEFKIRELNPQVKVIRRTIDELGERSRLNQNGELVIDNLLINVIYYRIGYEPASYPTQKQWDTRLLLERSKAIKCPTIHYHLAGAKKVQQELSRPGALERFLDEKQVAMVRDIFVGLYALDINEEGEKTIEMALKNPERFVLKPQREGGGNNIYGSEIREELLRMRNSKERTAWILMDRICPPITKGYMIRPGATTLPPILEMVSELGIFGVLIGNSEEILSKKQLGHMLRTKIATANEGGVAAGDGSLDSPYLLD
;
A
#
# COMPACT_ATOMS: atom_id res chain seq x y z
N MET A 1 -3.64 5.57 3.39
CA MET A 1 -2.49 4.65 3.54
C MET A 1 -3.02 3.23 3.66
N ARG A 2 -2.20 2.21 3.41
CA ARG A 2 -2.60 0.81 3.54
C ARG A 2 -1.48 0.00 4.17
N SER A 3 -1.75 -0.65 5.30
CA SER A 3 -0.82 -1.60 5.90
C SER A 3 -1.14 -2.99 5.39
N ASP A 4 -0.15 -3.66 4.83
CA ASP A 4 -0.32 -4.98 4.24
C ASP A 4 0.24 -6.05 5.17
N TYR A 5 -0.47 -7.16 5.31
CA TYR A 5 -0.18 -8.22 6.27
C TYR A 5 -0.33 -9.59 5.64
N MET A 6 0.48 -10.54 6.10
CA MET A 6 0.27 -11.97 5.89
C MET A 6 0.19 -12.64 7.26
N LEU A 7 -0.58 -13.72 7.34
CA LEU A 7 -0.47 -14.66 8.45
C LEU A 7 0.86 -15.41 8.32
N ASP A 8 1.55 -15.64 9.42
CA ASP A 8 2.76 -16.47 9.45
C ASP A 8 2.49 -17.77 10.21
N SER A 9 2.54 -18.90 9.51
CA SER A 9 2.27 -20.22 10.06
C SER A 9 3.51 -20.88 10.69
N THR A 10 4.62 -20.16 10.83
CA THR A 10 5.87 -20.69 11.40
C THR A 10 6.04 -20.41 12.90
N CYS A 11 5.01 -19.86 13.56
CA CYS A 11 5.10 -19.49 14.97
C CYS A 11 4.99 -20.70 15.94
N ASP A 12 5.78 -20.66 17.01
CA ASP A 12 5.89 -21.72 18.04
C ASP A 12 4.68 -21.83 19.01
N ARG A 13 3.53 -21.23 18.69
CA ARG A 13 2.36 -21.26 19.59
C ARG A 13 1.69 -22.63 19.54
N LYS A 14 1.39 -23.21 20.71
CA LYS A 14 0.77 -24.54 20.84
C LYS A 14 -0.54 -24.62 20.04
N TYR A 15 -0.68 -25.72 19.29
CA TYR A 15 -1.89 -26.14 18.59
C TYR A 15 -3.16 -25.89 19.43
N HIS A 16 -4.08 -25.09 18.90
CA HIS A 16 -5.51 -25.19 19.24
C HIS A 16 -6.16 -26.03 18.13
N SER A 17 -7.05 -26.96 18.49
CA SER A 17 -7.62 -27.96 17.58
C SER A 17 -8.38 -27.41 16.37
N ASP A 18 -8.65 -26.10 16.36
CA ASP A 18 -9.54 -25.48 15.38
C ASP A 18 -8.81 -24.57 14.38
N TYR A 19 -7.58 -24.11 14.67
CA TYR A 19 -6.80 -23.23 13.77
C TYR A 19 -5.28 -23.44 13.89
N PRO A 20 -4.50 -23.36 12.78
CA PRO A 20 -3.04 -23.31 12.85
C PRO A 20 -2.60 -22.08 13.66
N PRO A 21 -1.52 -22.17 14.47
CA PRO A 21 -0.95 -21.01 15.12
C PRO A 21 -0.43 -20.09 14.01
N CYS A 22 -1.13 -18.98 13.80
CA CYS A 22 -0.75 -17.97 12.82
C CYS A 22 -0.70 -16.61 13.50
N ASP A 23 0.42 -15.90 13.35
CA ASP A 23 0.57 -14.53 13.81
C ASP A 23 0.49 -13.58 12.62
N TRP A 24 -0.20 -12.44 12.77
CA TRP A 24 -0.25 -11.42 11.73
C TRP A 24 1.09 -10.69 11.64
N LYS A 25 1.69 -10.69 10.45
CA LYS A 25 2.98 -10.07 10.19
C LYS A 25 2.87 -9.06 9.05
N GLN A 26 3.41 -7.86 9.27
CA GLN A 26 3.36 -6.77 8.32
C GLN A 26 4.33 -7.02 7.17
N VAL A 27 3.80 -7.03 5.94
CA VAL A 27 4.57 -7.12 4.70
C VAL A 27 5.24 -5.79 4.38
N GLU A 28 4.46 -4.70 4.42
CA GLU A 28 4.88 -3.33 4.13
C GLU A 28 3.82 -2.32 4.58
N TYR A 29 4.18 -1.03 4.55
CA TYR A 29 3.27 0.08 4.85
C TYR A 29 3.21 1.09 3.70
N ASN A 30 2.12 1.08 2.95
CA ASN A 30 1.93 1.90 1.75
C ASN A 30 1.41 3.30 2.11
N THR A 31 2.23 4.33 1.91
CA THR A 31 1.88 5.72 2.25
C THR A 31 1.49 6.60 1.06
N ILE A 32 1.82 6.18 -0.17
CA ILE A 32 1.51 6.90 -1.41
C ILE A 32 0.70 6.01 -2.36
N ALA A 33 -0.26 6.60 -3.08
CA ALA A 33 -0.99 5.96 -4.18
C ALA A 33 -1.57 4.56 -3.88
N ALA A 34 -1.89 4.27 -2.61
CA ALA A 34 -2.52 3.01 -2.24
C ALA A 34 -3.79 2.80 -3.10
N GLY A 35 -3.83 1.70 -3.85
CA GLY A 35 -4.96 1.35 -4.72
C GLY A 35 -5.94 0.40 -4.06
N PHE A 36 -7.01 0.09 -4.80
CA PHE A 36 -8.05 -0.89 -4.48
C PHE A 36 -9.09 -0.44 -3.44
N TYR A 37 -9.29 0.87 -3.29
CA TYR A 37 -10.36 1.40 -2.42
C TYR A 37 -11.76 1.09 -2.95
N TRP A 38 -11.94 0.89 -4.26
CA TRP A 38 -13.21 0.45 -4.85
C TRP A 38 -13.22 -1.04 -5.16
N LEU A 39 -12.15 -1.53 -5.78
CA LEU A 39 -12.07 -2.95 -6.18
C LEU A 39 -12.00 -3.92 -4.98
N GLY A 40 -11.46 -3.48 -3.83
CA GLY A 40 -11.50 -4.25 -2.59
C GLY A 40 -12.93 -4.55 -2.14
N PRO A 41 -13.78 -3.52 -1.89
CA PRO A 41 -15.19 -3.71 -1.60
C PRO A 41 -15.95 -4.56 -2.62
N VAL A 42 -15.76 -4.29 -3.92
CA VAL A 42 -16.44 -5.04 -5.00
C VAL A 42 -16.13 -6.53 -4.97
N SER A 43 -14.91 -6.92 -4.56
CA SER A 43 -14.56 -8.34 -4.42
C SER A 43 -15.44 -9.03 -3.37
N GLY A 44 -15.75 -8.33 -2.27
CA GLY A 44 -16.71 -8.79 -1.27
C GLY A 44 -18.13 -8.92 -1.82
N ASP A 45 -18.58 -7.94 -2.62
CA ASP A 45 -19.92 -7.98 -3.24
C ASP A 45 -20.08 -9.18 -4.19
N ILE A 46 -19.05 -9.47 -5.00
CA ILE A 46 -19.03 -10.64 -5.88
C ILE A 46 -19.11 -11.94 -5.07
N HIS A 47 -18.35 -12.06 -3.97
CA HIS A 47 -18.41 -13.25 -3.14
C HIS A 47 -19.74 -13.40 -2.41
N ARG A 48 -20.34 -12.31 -1.93
CA ARG A 48 -21.70 -12.35 -1.36
C ARG A 48 -22.72 -12.90 -2.35
N TYR A 49 -22.67 -12.41 -3.59
CA TYR A 49 -23.53 -12.91 -4.67
C TYR A 49 -23.34 -14.43 -4.88
N VAL A 50 -22.10 -14.92 -4.97
CA VAL A 50 -21.82 -16.35 -5.13
C VAL A 50 -22.36 -17.19 -3.96
N PHE A 51 -22.22 -16.72 -2.72
CA PHE A 51 -22.76 -17.41 -1.56
C PHE A 51 -24.28 -17.53 -1.62
N GLN A 52 -24.98 -16.48 -2.05
CA GLN A 52 -26.44 -16.49 -2.19
C GLN A 52 -26.92 -17.44 -3.29
N GLU A 53 -26.26 -17.45 -4.45
CA GLU A 53 -26.58 -18.37 -5.55
C GLU A 53 -26.41 -19.84 -5.15
N LEU A 54 -25.51 -20.12 -4.20
CA LEU A 54 -25.27 -21.45 -3.67
C LEU A 54 -26.14 -21.79 -2.44
N GLY A 55 -27.00 -20.88 -1.98
CA GLY A 55 -27.85 -21.08 -0.80
C GLY A 55 -27.12 -21.03 0.55
N TYR A 56 -25.99 -20.33 0.61
CA TYR A 56 -25.17 -20.14 1.82
C TYR A 56 -25.40 -18.76 2.48
N ASP A 57 -26.66 -18.35 2.61
CA ASP A 57 -27.03 -17.05 3.18
C ASP A 57 -26.56 -16.87 4.63
N GLU A 58 -26.57 -17.94 5.45
CA GLU A 58 -26.15 -17.88 6.86
C GLU A 58 -24.66 -17.55 7.02
N GLN A 59 -23.85 -17.83 6.00
CA GLN A 59 -22.41 -17.61 5.99
C GLN A 59 -22.04 -16.18 5.56
N LEU A 60 -22.98 -15.39 5.04
CA LEU A 60 -22.72 -14.00 4.63
C LEU A 60 -22.25 -13.11 5.78
N LYS A 61 -22.61 -13.46 7.03
CA LYS A 61 -22.16 -12.77 8.26
C LYS A 61 -20.65 -12.85 8.47
N ASN A 62 -19.99 -13.86 7.88
CA ASN A 62 -18.55 -14.08 7.98
C ASN A 62 -17.77 -13.31 6.93
N LEU A 63 -18.45 -12.72 5.93
CA LEU A 63 -17.84 -11.76 5.02
C LEU A 63 -17.93 -10.38 5.69
N PRO A 64 -16.80 -9.72 6.04
CA PRO A 64 -16.84 -8.44 6.72
C PRO A 64 -17.32 -7.31 5.81
N GLU A 65 -17.89 -6.27 6.41
CA GLU A 65 -18.20 -5.03 5.70
C GLU A 65 -16.93 -4.33 5.21
N ASN A 66 -17.04 -3.62 4.10
CA ASN A 66 -15.90 -2.94 3.50
C ASN A 66 -16.28 -1.56 2.97
N ASN A 67 -16.04 -0.54 3.78
CA ASN A 67 -16.40 0.86 3.49
C ASN A 67 -15.24 1.67 2.90
N ALA A 68 -14.22 1.00 2.32
CA ALA A 68 -12.98 1.64 1.90
C ALA A 68 -13.21 2.82 0.93
N LEU A 69 -14.08 2.65 -0.08
CA LEU A 69 -14.40 3.71 -1.05
C LEU A 69 -15.06 4.91 -0.38
N ALA A 70 -16.12 4.68 0.40
CA ALA A 70 -16.86 5.73 1.07
C ALA A 70 -15.94 6.48 2.05
N GLY A 71 -15.21 5.74 2.87
CA GLY A 71 -14.28 6.30 3.85
C GLY A 71 -13.18 7.15 3.22
N LEU A 72 -12.62 6.74 2.08
CA LEU A 72 -11.64 7.55 1.35
C LEU A 72 -12.27 8.84 0.82
N SER A 73 -13.42 8.74 0.15
CA SER A 73 -14.11 9.89 -0.42
C SER A 73 -14.54 10.89 0.63
N GLU A 74 -15.08 10.43 1.76
CA GLU A 74 -15.41 11.27 2.93
C GLU A 74 -14.18 11.96 3.49
N SER A 75 -13.06 11.24 3.64
CA SER A 75 -11.80 11.80 4.13
C SER A 75 -11.21 12.87 3.21
N LEU A 76 -11.32 12.69 1.89
CA LEU A 76 -10.90 13.69 0.91
C LEU A 76 -11.80 14.94 0.96
N ILE A 77 -13.11 14.77 1.15
CA ILE A 77 -14.03 15.89 1.37
C ILE A 77 -13.74 16.60 2.70
N GLU A 78 -13.49 15.86 3.79
CA GLU A 78 -13.09 16.38 5.09
C GLU A 78 -11.82 17.23 4.96
N THR A 79 -10.82 16.72 4.25
CA THR A 79 -9.55 17.44 3.97
C THR A 79 -9.79 18.71 3.15
N TRP A 80 -10.66 18.64 2.14
CA TRP A 80 -11.04 19.81 1.34
C TRP A 80 -11.76 20.88 2.17
N ARG A 81 -12.64 20.48 3.10
CA ARG A 81 -13.31 21.40 4.04
C ARG A 81 -12.31 22.06 4.99
N LEU A 82 -11.34 21.28 5.50
CA LEU A 82 -10.28 21.78 6.40
C LEU A 82 -9.38 22.83 5.73
N TYR A 83 -9.17 22.77 4.41
CA TYR A 83 -8.49 23.84 3.69
C TYR A 83 -9.25 25.17 3.77
N GLY A 84 -10.58 25.13 3.81
CA GLY A 84 -11.41 26.31 4.11
C GLY A 84 -11.74 27.22 2.91
N ASN A 85 -11.58 26.75 1.66
CA ASN A 85 -11.93 27.54 0.47
C ASN A 85 -12.95 26.80 -0.43
N PRO A 86 -14.23 27.21 -0.49
CA PRO A 86 -15.25 26.49 -1.25
C PRO A 86 -15.06 26.55 -2.78
N GLU A 87 -14.26 27.46 -3.30
CA GLU A 87 -14.00 27.58 -4.76
C GLU A 87 -12.89 26.63 -5.24
N GLY A 88 -12.11 26.06 -4.33
CA GLY A 88 -11.01 25.17 -4.68
C GLY A 88 -11.47 23.77 -5.06
N ALA A 89 -10.66 23.07 -5.85
CA ALA A 89 -10.90 21.69 -6.27
C ALA A 89 -9.96 20.71 -5.57
N ILE A 90 -10.30 19.42 -5.66
CA ILE A 90 -9.41 18.30 -5.38
C ILE A 90 -8.73 17.90 -6.70
N LEU A 91 -7.40 17.90 -6.72
CA LEU A 91 -6.60 17.44 -7.84
C LEU A 91 -6.21 15.98 -7.64
N PHE A 92 -6.56 15.13 -8.60
CA PHE A 92 -6.03 13.78 -8.73
C PHE A 92 -4.85 13.83 -9.70
N VAL A 93 -3.65 13.52 -9.20
CA VAL A 93 -2.43 13.41 -10.02
C VAL A 93 -2.32 11.97 -10.50
N VAL A 94 -2.38 11.76 -11.81
CA VAL A 94 -2.64 10.44 -12.41
C VAL A 94 -1.68 10.12 -13.55
N GLU A 95 -1.62 8.85 -13.92
CA GLU A 95 -0.92 8.36 -15.11
C GLU A 95 -1.62 8.84 -16.38
N LYS A 96 -0.87 8.94 -17.49
CA LYS A 96 -1.44 9.25 -18.81
C LYS A 96 -2.41 8.17 -19.27
N VAL A 97 -2.04 6.91 -19.07
CA VAL A 97 -2.87 5.73 -19.35
C VAL A 97 -2.84 4.89 -18.10
N SER A 98 -4.00 4.69 -17.47
CA SER A 98 -4.07 3.89 -16.25
C SER A 98 -4.67 2.53 -16.54
N TYR A 99 -3.96 1.48 -16.15
CA TYR A 99 -4.48 0.11 -16.16
C TYR A 99 -5.62 -0.07 -15.15
N ASN A 100 -5.59 0.67 -14.04
CA ASN A 100 -6.55 0.56 -12.94
C ASN A 100 -7.53 1.75 -12.91
N ILE A 101 -7.93 2.25 -14.08
CA ILE A 101 -8.72 3.49 -14.20
C ILE A 101 -10.03 3.42 -13.41
N CYS A 102 -10.68 2.26 -13.35
CA CYS A 102 -11.94 2.12 -12.62
C CYS A 102 -11.75 2.40 -11.13
N ASP A 103 -10.77 1.77 -10.47
CA ASP A 103 -10.47 2.06 -9.06
C ASP A 103 -10.07 3.52 -8.80
N GLN A 104 -9.50 4.20 -9.81
CA GLN A 104 -9.19 5.63 -9.70
C GLN A 104 -10.42 6.53 -9.85
N ARG A 105 -11.40 6.15 -10.67
CA ARG A 105 -12.58 6.95 -11.00
C ARG A 105 -13.66 6.89 -9.93
N PHE A 106 -13.86 5.73 -9.32
CA PHE A 106 -14.95 5.58 -8.35
C PHE A 106 -14.86 6.51 -7.13
N PRO A 107 -13.67 6.83 -6.57
CA PRO A 107 -13.56 7.88 -5.56
C PRO A 107 -14.09 9.23 -6.01
N GLU A 108 -13.93 9.61 -7.30
CA GLU A 108 -14.47 10.86 -7.85
C GLU A 108 -15.99 10.84 -7.88
N PHE A 109 -16.57 9.73 -8.35
CA PHE A 109 -18.02 9.56 -8.41
C PHE A 109 -18.62 9.59 -7.02
N LYS A 110 -18.00 8.91 -6.06
CA LYS A 110 -18.45 8.89 -4.67
C LYS A 110 -18.28 10.26 -4.00
N ILE A 111 -17.21 11.00 -4.30
CA ILE A 111 -17.08 12.40 -3.83
C ILE A 111 -18.22 13.26 -4.37
N ARG A 112 -18.53 13.15 -5.68
CA ARG A 112 -19.62 13.92 -6.30
C ARG A 112 -20.99 13.56 -5.72
N GLU A 113 -21.22 12.27 -5.45
CA GLU A 113 -22.44 11.76 -4.81
C GLU A 113 -22.60 12.33 -3.39
N LEU A 114 -21.53 12.27 -2.57
CA LEU A 114 -21.55 12.71 -1.17
C LEU A 114 -21.56 14.24 -1.01
N ASN A 115 -20.90 14.97 -1.92
CA ASN A 115 -20.86 16.42 -1.89
C ASN A 115 -20.76 17.01 -3.31
N PRO A 116 -21.90 17.38 -3.93
CA PRO A 116 -21.94 17.90 -5.29
C PRO A 116 -21.16 19.19 -5.54
N GLN A 117 -20.82 19.95 -4.50
CA GLN A 117 -20.06 21.21 -4.59
C GLN A 117 -18.57 20.97 -4.81
N VAL A 118 -18.04 19.82 -4.37
CA VAL A 118 -16.61 19.51 -4.49
C VAL A 118 -16.31 19.16 -5.93
N LYS A 119 -15.44 19.97 -6.56
CA LYS A 119 -14.92 19.69 -7.90
C LYS A 119 -13.70 18.78 -7.77
N VAL A 120 -13.66 17.71 -8.56
CA VAL A 120 -12.48 16.88 -8.74
C VAL A 120 -11.96 17.06 -10.16
N ILE A 121 -10.67 17.32 -10.31
CA ILE A 121 -10.00 17.35 -11.61
C ILE A 121 -8.89 16.31 -11.64
N ARG A 122 -8.61 15.79 -12.84
CA ARG A 122 -7.50 14.85 -13.07
C ARG A 122 -6.49 15.52 -13.98
N ARG A 123 -5.21 15.41 -13.64
CA ARG A 123 -4.11 15.85 -14.49
C ARG A 123 -2.94 14.90 -14.41
N THR A 124 -2.23 14.73 -15.52
CA THR A 124 -0.91 14.10 -15.51
C THR A 124 0.12 15.07 -14.96
N ILE A 125 1.26 14.55 -14.51
CA ILE A 125 2.35 15.41 -14.05
C ILE A 125 2.89 16.33 -15.16
N ASP A 126 2.81 15.90 -16.43
CA ASP A 126 3.23 16.71 -17.59
C ASP A 126 2.28 17.90 -17.80
N GLU A 127 0.97 17.67 -17.77
CA GLU A 127 -0.03 18.74 -17.87
C GLU A 127 0.11 19.74 -16.72
N LEU A 128 0.45 19.26 -15.52
CA LEU A 128 0.70 20.11 -14.37
C LEU A 128 1.94 20.98 -14.58
N GLY A 129 3.03 20.44 -15.14
CA GLY A 129 4.24 21.21 -15.42
C GLY A 129 4.03 22.37 -16.39
N GLU A 130 3.05 22.25 -17.28
CA GLU A 130 2.73 23.29 -18.28
C GLU A 130 1.71 24.32 -17.77
N ARG A 131 0.79 23.91 -16.90
CA ARG A 131 -0.45 24.66 -16.60
C ARG A 131 -0.58 25.13 -15.16
N SER A 132 0.25 24.61 -14.26
CA SER A 132 0.19 24.94 -12.84
C SER A 132 1.10 26.11 -12.47
N ARG A 133 0.65 26.92 -11.52
CA ARG A 133 1.41 28.03 -10.96
C ARG A 133 1.00 28.30 -9.51
N LEU A 134 1.87 28.96 -8.77
CA LEU A 134 1.52 29.54 -7.47
C LEU A 134 1.06 30.99 -7.67
N ASN A 135 -0.02 31.39 -7.02
CA ASN A 135 -0.39 32.81 -6.95
C ASN A 135 0.44 33.55 -5.89
N GLN A 136 0.18 34.86 -5.71
CA GLN A 136 0.89 35.69 -4.73
C GLN A 136 0.72 35.20 -3.28
N ASN A 137 -0.34 34.44 -2.98
CA ASN A 137 -0.62 33.87 -1.67
C ASN A 137 0.00 32.47 -1.48
N GLY A 138 0.70 31.93 -2.49
CA GLY A 138 1.25 30.56 -2.46
C GLY A 138 0.21 29.46 -2.70
N GLU A 139 -0.99 29.81 -3.17
CA GLU A 139 -2.04 28.85 -3.51
C GLU A 139 -1.78 28.27 -4.90
N LEU A 140 -2.08 26.97 -5.07
CA LEU A 140 -1.94 26.30 -6.35
C LEU A 140 -3.10 26.65 -7.27
N VAL A 141 -2.78 27.12 -8.48
CA VAL A 141 -3.75 27.45 -9.53
C VAL A 141 -3.44 26.63 -10.78
N ILE A 142 -4.46 25.99 -11.35
CA ILE A 142 -4.40 25.27 -12.63
C ILE A 142 -5.55 25.78 -13.50
N ASP A 143 -5.27 26.35 -14.67
CA ASP A 143 -6.32 26.87 -15.58
C ASP A 143 -7.32 27.84 -14.90
N ASN A 144 -6.83 28.71 -14.01
CA ASN A 144 -7.63 29.62 -13.17
C ASN A 144 -8.49 28.95 -12.08
N LEU A 145 -8.35 27.64 -11.86
CA LEU A 145 -8.98 26.91 -10.77
C LEU A 145 -8.02 26.77 -9.59
N LEU A 146 -8.46 27.15 -8.39
CA LEU A 146 -7.73 26.93 -7.15
C LEU A 146 -7.75 25.46 -6.77
N ILE A 147 -6.66 24.96 -6.18
CA ILE A 147 -6.55 23.57 -5.72
C ILE A 147 -6.33 23.55 -4.22
N ASN A 148 -7.23 22.88 -3.51
CA ASN A 148 -7.18 22.74 -2.05
C ASN A 148 -6.46 21.47 -1.63
N VAL A 149 -6.64 20.37 -2.38
CA VAL A 149 -6.13 19.04 -2.03
C VAL A 149 -5.48 18.41 -3.25
N ILE A 150 -4.32 17.81 -3.07
CA ILE A 150 -3.59 17.06 -4.08
C ILE A 150 -3.56 15.60 -3.66
N TYR A 151 -4.26 14.74 -4.40
CA TYR A 151 -4.30 13.30 -4.18
C TYR A 151 -3.47 12.58 -5.24
N TYR A 152 -2.38 11.95 -4.83
CA TYR A 152 -1.45 11.27 -5.73
C TYR A 152 -1.89 9.84 -6.00
N ARG A 153 -2.07 9.50 -7.29
CA ARG A 153 -2.20 8.13 -7.81
C ARG A 153 -1.00 7.68 -8.63
N ILE A 154 0.05 8.50 -8.69
CA ILE A 154 1.33 8.30 -9.38
C ILE A 154 2.44 8.95 -8.54
N GLY A 155 3.71 8.77 -8.93
CA GLY A 155 4.85 9.47 -8.34
C GLY A 155 5.55 8.70 -7.23
N TYR A 156 5.30 7.39 -7.16
CA TYR A 156 5.93 6.43 -6.25
C TYR A 156 7.09 5.65 -6.91
N GLU A 157 7.29 5.80 -8.22
CA GLU A 157 8.34 5.14 -8.98
C GLU A 157 9.13 6.12 -9.86
N PRO A 158 10.40 5.83 -10.20
CA PRO A 158 11.22 6.70 -11.04
C PRO A 158 10.63 6.95 -12.44
N ALA A 159 9.89 5.99 -13.00
CA ALA A 159 9.28 6.13 -14.32
C ALA A 159 8.23 7.26 -14.39
N SER A 160 7.69 7.67 -13.25
CA SER A 160 6.83 8.87 -13.14
C SER A 160 7.59 10.19 -13.37
N TYR A 161 8.92 10.15 -13.38
CA TYR A 161 9.80 11.31 -13.42
C TYR A 161 10.92 11.16 -14.47
N PRO A 162 10.59 11.07 -15.77
CA PRO A 162 11.58 10.81 -16.81
C PRO A 162 12.60 11.95 -16.98
N THR A 163 12.25 13.18 -16.58
CA THR A 163 13.13 14.35 -16.69
C THR A 163 13.01 15.27 -15.47
N GLN A 164 13.92 16.26 -15.37
CA GLN A 164 13.88 17.29 -14.32
C GLN A 164 12.56 18.06 -14.29
N LYS A 165 11.85 18.19 -15.43
CA LYS A 165 10.57 18.90 -15.49
C LYS A 165 9.51 18.31 -14.56
N GLN A 166 9.42 16.98 -14.48
CA GLN A 166 8.46 16.32 -13.59
C GLN A 166 8.87 16.47 -12.12
N TRP A 167 10.18 16.47 -11.83
CA TRP A 167 10.69 16.76 -10.50
C TRP A 167 10.39 18.19 -10.06
N ASP A 168 10.62 19.17 -10.94
CA ASP A 168 10.31 20.58 -10.70
C ASP A 168 8.80 20.77 -10.49
N THR A 169 7.97 20.05 -11.24
CA THR A 169 6.52 20.03 -11.06
C THR A 169 6.14 19.47 -9.70
N ARG A 170 6.70 18.32 -9.28
CA ARG A 170 6.44 17.77 -7.95
C ARG A 170 6.85 18.75 -6.85
N LEU A 171 8.00 19.42 -7.00
CA LEU A 171 8.45 20.45 -6.06
C LEU A 171 7.47 21.63 -5.99
N LEU A 172 6.96 22.11 -7.14
CA LEU A 172 5.96 23.16 -7.20
C LEU A 172 4.68 22.78 -6.44
N LEU A 173 4.19 21.55 -6.64
CA LEU A 173 3.01 21.03 -5.93
C LEU A 173 3.25 20.96 -4.41
N GLU A 174 4.40 20.42 -3.97
CA GLU A 174 4.74 20.31 -2.54
C GLU A 174 4.87 21.69 -1.88
N ARG A 175 5.45 22.68 -2.57
CA ARG A 175 5.59 24.08 -2.10
C ARG A 175 4.28 24.84 -2.02
N SER A 176 3.23 24.37 -2.67
CA SER A 176 1.91 25.01 -2.60
C SER A 176 1.27 24.86 -1.22
N LYS A 177 0.34 25.76 -0.90
CA LYS A 177 -0.51 25.65 0.30
C LYS A 177 -1.50 24.49 0.27
N ALA A 178 -1.78 23.90 -0.90
CA ALA A 178 -2.71 22.77 -1.00
C ALA A 178 -2.29 21.64 -0.04
N ILE A 179 -3.25 20.91 0.50
CA ILE A 179 -2.99 19.75 1.37
C ILE A 179 -2.62 18.57 0.49
N LYS A 180 -1.46 17.95 0.74
CA LYS A 180 -0.96 16.82 -0.06
C LYS A 180 -1.35 15.49 0.58
N CYS A 181 -1.84 14.56 -0.24
CA CYS A 181 -2.16 13.19 0.12
C CYS A 181 -1.35 12.22 -0.76
N PRO A 182 -0.16 11.77 -0.30
CA PRO A 182 0.58 12.22 0.89
C PRO A 182 1.49 13.43 0.61
N THR A 183 1.97 14.09 1.68
CA THR A 183 3.14 14.98 1.58
C THR A 183 4.41 14.18 1.27
N ILE A 184 5.48 14.86 0.86
CA ILE A 184 6.78 14.19 0.64
C ILE A 184 7.33 13.48 1.88
N HIS A 185 7.07 14.01 3.09
CA HIS A 185 7.49 13.37 4.35
C HIS A 185 6.80 12.02 4.56
N TYR A 186 5.48 11.97 4.34
CA TYR A 186 4.73 10.72 4.45
C TYR A 186 5.09 9.73 3.34
N HIS A 187 5.39 10.23 2.13
CA HIS A 187 5.92 9.37 1.07
C HIS A 187 7.23 8.70 1.51
N LEU A 188 8.20 9.47 2.03
CA LEU A 188 9.46 8.93 2.56
C LEU A 188 9.26 7.97 3.74
N ALA A 189 8.28 8.23 4.60
CA ALA A 189 7.95 7.37 5.73
C ALA A 189 7.47 5.96 5.32
N GLY A 190 7.01 5.79 4.08
CA GLY A 190 6.63 4.48 3.52
C GLY A 190 7.81 3.66 2.99
N ALA A 191 9.02 4.23 2.95
CA ALA A 191 10.19 3.54 2.42
C ALA A 191 10.51 2.30 3.27
N LYS A 192 10.92 1.22 2.59
CA LYS A 192 11.32 -0.04 3.23
C LYS A 192 12.44 0.16 4.25
N LYS A 193 13.38 1.07 3.99
CA LYS A 193 14.42 1.45 4.95
C LYS A 193 13.84 2.06 6.23
N VAL A 194 12.78 2.87 6.15
CA VAL A 194 12.11 3.42 7.34
C VAL A 194 11.42 2.30 8.12
N GLN A 195 10.73 1.38 7.45
CA GLN A 195 10.13 0.20 8.09
C GLN A 195 11.21 -0.62 8.85
N GLN A 196 12.36 -0.86 8.22
CA GLN A 196 13.48 -1.56 8.85
C GLN A 196 14.07 -0.77 10.04
N GLU A 197 14.30 0.53 9.91
CA GLU A 197 14.84 1.34 11.00
C GLU A 197 13.88 1.43 12.19
N LEU A 198 12.56 1.46 11.95
CA LEU A 198 11.55 1.41 13.02
C LEU A 198 11.53 0.07 13.76
N SER A 199 12.01 -1.02 13.16
CA SER A 199 12.10 -2.33 13.84
C SER A 199 13.24 -2.40 14.88
N ARG A 200 14.19 -1.46 14.86
CA ARG A 200 15.32 -1.46 15.79
C ARG A 200 14.84 -1.22 17.24
N PRO A 201 15.48 -1.85 18.25
CA PRO A 201 15.18 -1.56 19.65
C PRO A 201 15.33 -0.06 19.95
N GLY A 202 14.36 0.53 20.65
CA GLY A 202 14.35 1.96 21.00
C GLY A 202 13.86 2.90 19.89
N ALA A 203 13.63 2.43 18.66
CA ALA A 203 13.21 3.30 17.56
C ALA A 203 11.72 3.70 17.66
N LEU A 204 10.82 2.75 17.93
CA LEU A 204 9.38 3.01 18.07
C LEU A 204 9.06 3.86 19.31
N GLU A 205 9.81 3.66 20.39
CA GLU A 205 9.67 4.35 21.67
C GLU A 205 9.83 5.87 21.56
N ARG A 206 10.45 6.36 20.47
CA ARG A 206 10.56 7.80 20.16
C ARG A 206 9.24 8.41 19.69
N PHE A 207 8.29 7.60 19.26
CA PHE A 207 7.06 8.03 18.58
C PHE A 207 5.78 7.53 19.26
N LEU A 208 5.86 6.43 20.02
CA LEU A 208 4.71 5.69 20.53
C LEU A 208 4.86 5.39 22.02
N ASP A 209 3.72 5.25 22.71
CA ASP A 209 3.70 4.79 24.10
C ASP A 209 4.01 3.28 24.21
N GLU A 210 4.31 2.81 25.41
CA GLU A 210 4.72 1.42 25.67
C GLU A 210 3.71 0.37 25.13
N LYS A 211 2.41 0.65 25.27
CA LYS A 211 1.36 -0.27 24.80
C LYS A 211 1.32 -0.30 23.27
N GLN A 212 1.41 0.84 22.62
CA GLN A 212 1.47 0.96 21.17
C GLN A 212 2.74 0.33 20.60
N VAL A 213 3.89 0.52 21.25
CA VAL A 213 5.16 -0.12 20.89
C VAL A 213 5.00 -1.64 20.91
N ALA A 214 4.42 -2.21 21.96
CA ALA A 214 4.19 -3.65 22.05
C ALA A 214 3.31 -4.16 20.90
N MET A 215 2.21 -3.48 20.60
CA MET A 215 1.30 -3.85 19.50
C MET A 215 1.97 -3.76 18.12
N VAL A 216 2.72 -2.69 17.84
CA VAL A 216 3.39 -2.50 16.54
C VAL A 216 4.57 -3.45 16.39
N ARG A 217 5.29 -3.75 17.48
CA ARG A 217 6.40 -4.69 17.45
C ARG A 217 5.94 -6.13 17.23
N ASP A 218 4.76 -6.50 17.73
CA ASP A 218 4.18 -7.84 17.56
C ASP A 218 3.93 -8.20 16.09
N ILE A 219 3.58 -7.21 15.26
CA ILE A 219 3.37 -7.41 13.81
C ILE A 219 4.65 -7.36 12.98
N PHE A 220 5.81 -7.04 13.56
CA PHE A 220 7.06 -7.05 12.81
C PHE A 220 7.62 -8.46 12.64
N VAL A 221 8.27 -8.65 11.50
CA VAL A 221 9.20 -9.77 11.25
C VAL A 221 10.64 -9.28 11.43
N GLY A 222 11.62 -10.17 11.30
CA GLY A 222 13.01 -9.73 11.22
C GLY A 222 13.24 -8.83 10.01
N LEU A 223 13.70 -7.61 10.29
CA LEU A 223 14.02 -6.59 9.29
C LEU A 223 15.47 -6.14 9.54
N TYR A 224 16.33 -6.37 8.57
CA TYR A 224 17.77 -6.25 8.75
C TYR A 224 18.37 -5.23 7.78
N ALA A 225 19.22 -4.36 8.32
CA ALA A 225 20.00 -3.43 7.53
C ALA A 225 21.15 -4.16 6.80
N LEU A 226 21.51 -3.61 5.65
CA LEU A 226 22.69 -4.01 4.88
C LEU A 226 23.73 -2.89 4.88
N ASP A 227 23.84 -2.10 5.94
CA ASP A 227 24.78 -0.97 6.00
C ASP A 227 26.24 -1.44 5.99
N ILE A 228 27.20 -0.63 5.51
CA ILE A 228 28.64 -0.99 5.47
C ILE A 228 29.23 -0.90 6.88
N ASN A 229 28.96 -1.92 7.68
CA ASN A 229 29.43 -2.11 9.04
C ASN A 229 29.38 -3.60 9.42
N GLU A 230 29.76 -3.93 10.66
CA GLU A 230 29.76 -5.31 11.17
C GLU A 230 28.36 -5.95 11.18
N GLU A 231 27.32 -5.17 11.48
CA GLU A 231 25.92 -5.65 11.48
C GLU A 231 25.50 -6.08 10.08
N GLY A 232 25.75 -5.24 9.07
CA GLY A 232 25.41 -5.56 7.69
C GLY A 232 26.20 -6.75 7.14
N GLU A 233 27.47 -6.93 7.52
CA GLU A 233 28.21 -8.16 7.17
C GLU A 233 27.58 -9.42 7.77
N LYS A 234 27.17 -9.36 9.05
CA LYS A 234 26.46 -10.49 9.70
C LYS A 234 25.14 -10.79 8.98
N THR A 235 24.39 -9.76 8.60
CA THR A 235 23.15 -9.91 7.82
C THR A 235 23.43 -10.60 6.48
N ILE A 236 24.49 -10.19 5.76
CA ILE A 236 24.87 -10.82 4.49
C ILE A 236 25.25 -12.28 4.71
N GLU A 237 26.09 -12.60 5.70
CA GLU A 237 26.49 -13.99 5.98
C GLU A 237 25.29 -14.89 6.34
N MET A 238 24.34 -14.36 7.12
CA MET A 238 23.10 -15.05 7.47
C MET A 238 22.27 -15.36 6.21
N ALA A 239 22.07 -14.37 5.34
CA ALA A 239 21.31 -14.53 4.10
C ALA A 239 22.00 -15.47 3.11
N LEU A 240 23.34 -15.39 2.99
CA LEU A 240 24.11 -16.29 2.13
C LEU A 240 23.97 -17.74 2.59
N LYS A 241 23.90 -18.01 3.90
CA LYS A 241 23.71 -19.38 4.41
C LYS A 241 22.32 -19.92 4.06
N ASN A 242 21.26 -19.13 4.28
CA ASN A 242 19.87 -19.59 4.14
C ASN A 242 19.00 -18.59 3.35
N PRO A 243 19.22 -18.41 2.05
CA PRO A 243 18.57 -17.34 1.29
C PRO A 243 17.04 -17.51 1.20
N GLU A 244 16.54 -18.75 1.19
CA GLU A 244 15.09 -19.05 1.12
C GLU A 244 14.27 -18.51 2.30
N ARG A 245 14.94 -18.19 3.43
CA ARG A 245 14.30 -17.61 4.61
C ARG A 245 14.02 -16.12 4.47
N PHE A 246 14.50 -15.48 3.40
CA PHE A 246 14.49 -14.04 3.28
C PHE A 246 13.86 -13.56 1.98
N VAL A 247 13.52 -12.28 1.99
CA VAL A 247 13.19 -11.47 0.83
C VAL A 247 14.11 -10.26 0.85
N LEU A 248 14.77 -10.00 -0.27
CA LEU A 248 15.62 -8.83 -0.44
C LEU A 248 14.81 -7.72 -1.15
N LYS A 249 14.65 -6.57 -0.49
CA LYS A 249 13.76 -5.50 -0.96
C LYS A 249 14.52 -4.21 -1.26
N PRO A 250 14.38 -3.61 -2.46
CA PRO A 250 14.91 -2.28 -2.74
C PRO A 250 13.97 -1.18 -2.23
N GLN A 251 14.41 0.08 -2.27
CA GLN A 251 13.53 1.24 -2.02
C GLN A 251 12.63 1.53 -3.24
N ARG A 252 11.69 0.62 -3.51
CA ARG A 252 10.69 0.74 -4.58
C ARG A 252 9.29 0.37 -4.04
N GLU A 253 8.28 0.90 -4.72
CA GLU A 253 6.86 0.65 -4.49
C GLU A 253 6.23 0.08 -5.77
N GLY A 254 5.03 -0.50 -5.66
CA GLY A 254 4.26 -0.96 -6.84
C GLY A 254 4.41 -2.44 -7.22
N GLY A 255 5.14 -3.23 -6.42
CA GLY A 255 5.35 -4.67 -6.64
C GLY A 255 6.38 -4.98 -7.73
N GLY A 256 6.83 -6.24 -7.82
CA GLY A 256 7.74 -6.71 -8.88
C GLY A 256 9.22 -6.34 -8.72
N ASN A 257 9.62 -5.80 -7.56
CA ASN A 257 10.98 -5.31 -7.34
C ASN A 257 11.80 -6.16 -6.35
N ASN A 258 11.19 -7.13 -5.66
CA ASN A 258 11.87 -7.91 -4.64
C ASN A 258 12.63 -9.08 -5.27
N ILE A 259 13.67 -9.55 -4.58
CA ILE A 259 14.49 -10.70 -4.96
C ILE A 259 14.31 -11.80 -3.92
N TYR A 260 14.21 -13.06 -4.38
CA TYR A 260 13.88 -14.24 -3.57
C TYR A 260 14.85 -15.40 -3.84
N GLY A 261 14.91 -16.34 -2.90
CA GLY A 261 15.60 -17.62 -3.08
C GLY A 261 17.06 -17.46 -3.51
N SER A 262 17.52 -18.31 -4.44
CA SER A 262 18.92 -18.33 -4.89
C SER A 262 19.42 -16.99 -5.43
N GLU A 263 18.57 -16.17 -6.04
CA GLU A 263 18.93 -14.86 -6.60
C GLU A 263 19.41 -13.87 -5.52
N ILE A 264 18.96 -14.03 -4.27
CA ILE A 264 19.45 -13.22 -3.14
C ILE A 264 20.97 -13.40 -2.99
N ARG A 265 21.49 -14.62 -3.18
CA ARG A 265 22.93 -14.87 -3.04
C ARG A 265 23.73 -14.12 -4.10
N GLU A 266 23.29 -14.21 -5.35
CA GLU A 266 23.94 -13.56 -6.48
C GLU A 266 23.99 -12.04 -6.27
N GLU A 267 22.86 -11.46 -5.89
CA GLU A 267 22.75 -10.02 -5.70
C GLU A 267 23.57 -9.54 -4.49
N LEU A 268 23.48 -10.21 -3.34
CA LEU A 268 24.27 -9.85 -2.16
C LEU A 268 25.77 -9.95 -2.42
N LEU A 269 26.24 -10.96 -3.14
CA LEU A 269 27.66 -11.10 -3.50
C LEU A 269 28.10 -9.98 -4.46
N ARG A 270 27.26 -9.63 -5.44
CA ARG A 270 27.52 -8.55 -6.39
C ARG A 270 27.70 -7.21 -5.68
N MET A 271 26.82 -6.89 -4.72
CA MET A 271 26.83 -5.59 -4.04
C MET A 271 27.57 -5.56 -2.70
N ARG A 272 28.16 -6.67 -2.23
CA ARG A 272 28.76 -6.81 -0.89
C ARG A 272 29.68 -5.65 -0.52
N ASN A 273 30.58 -5.26 -1.42
CA ASN A 273 31.57 -4.21 -1.21
C ASN A 273 31.16 -2.84 -1.79
N SER A 274 29.94 -2.72 -2.31
CA SER A 274 29.41 -1.50 -2.92
C SER A 274 28.59 -0.72 -1.89
N LYS A 275 28.55 0.62 -2.01
CA LYS A 275 27.57 1.43 -1.26
C LYS A 275 26.13 1.15 -1.65
N GLU A 276 25.91 0.53 -2.81
CA GLU A 276 24.59 0.15 -3.30
C GLU A 276 23.79 -0.69 -2.30
N ARG A 277 24.43 -1.56 -1.52
CA ARG A 277 23.76 -2.43 -0.54
C ARG A 277 22.93 -1.66 0.50
N THR A 278 23.23 -0.38 0.76
CA THR A 278 22.45 0.44 1.70
C THR A 278 21.07 0.84 1.17
N ALA A 279 20.84 0.73 -0.15
CA ALA A 279 19.54 0.93 -0.77
C ALA A 279 18.59 -0.28 -0.61
N TRP A 280 19.07 -1.35 0.01
CA TRP A 280 18.32 -2.59 0.19
C TRP A 280 18.12 -2.89 1.67
N ILE A 281 17.05 -3.63 1.96
CA ILE A 281 16.84 -4.27 3.26
C ILE A 281 16.68 -5.77 3.04
N LEU A 282 17.06 -6.55 4.05
CA LEU A 282 16.71 -7.97 4.11
C LEU A 282 15.54 -8.12 5.08
N MET A 283 14.55 -8.91 4.70
CA MET A 283 13.35 -9.16 5.50
C MET A 283 13.12 -10.67 5.63
N ASP A 284 12.75 -11.15 6.80
CA ASP A 284 12.29 -12.53 6.97
C ASP A 284 11.08 -12.79 6.05
N ARG A 285 11.12 -13.90 5.33
CA ARG A 285 10.02 -14.34 4.47
C ARG A 285 8.88 -14.84 5.34
N ILE A 286 7.71 -14.23 5.20
CA ILE A 286 6.48 -14.70 5.84
C ILE A 286 5.98 -15.95 5.10
N CYS A 287 5.61 -16.98 5.86
CA CYS A 287 5.08 -18.24 5.33
C CYS A 287 3.59 -18.35 5.67
N PRO A 288 2.69 -17.85 4.80
CA PRO A 288 1.26 -17.92 5.03
C PRO A 288 0.68 -19.33 4.83
N PRO A 289 -0.46 -19.64 5.50
CA PRO A 289 -1.16 -20.89 5.28
C PRO A 289 -1.66 -20.99 3.83
N ILE A 290 -1.55 -22.19 3.27
CA ILE A 290 -2.02 -22.49 1.92
C ILE A 290 -3.53 -22.72 1.95
N THR A 291 -4.23 -22.03 1.07
CA THR A 291 -5.66 -22.26 0.79
C THR A 291 -5.84 -22.83 -0.60
N LYS A 292 -6.95 -23.54 -0.84
CA LYS A 292 -7.29 -24.08 -2.15
C LYS A 292 -8.53 -23.37 -2.70
N GLY A 293 -8.49 -23.01 -3.97
CA GLY A 293 -9.62 -22.32 -4.60
C GLY A 293 -9.40 -22.09 -6.08
N TYR A 294 -10.26 -21.27 -6.67
CA TYR A 294 -10.23 -20.93 -8.08
C TYR A 294 -9.70 -19.52 -8.27
N MET A 295 -8.88 -19.33 -9.30
CA MET A 295 -8.43 -18.01 -9.74
C MET A 295 -9.04 -17.71 -11.10
N ILE A 296 -9.97 -16.75 -11.14
CA ILE A 296 -10.67 -16.37 -12.37
C ILE A 296 -9.88 -15.27 -13.08
N ARG A 297 -9.62 -15.44 -14.38
CA ARG A 297 -8.89 -14.49 -15.22
C ARG A 297 -9.73 -14.09 -16.44
N PRO A 298 -9.69 -12.82 -16.87
CA PRO A 298 -10.44 -12.37 -18.04
C PRO A 298 -9.96 -13.10 -19.31
N GLY A 299 -10.90 -13.53 -20.14
CA GLY A 299 -10.60 -14.21 -21.41
C GLY A 299 -10.19 -15.68 -21.27
N ALA A 300 -10.29 -16.28 -20.08
CA ALA A 300 -10.08 -17.71 -19.91
C ALA A 300 -11.11 -18.52 -20.73
N THR A 301 -10.63 -19.47 -21.53
CA THR A 301 -11.45 -20.31 -22.43
C THR A 301 -11.82 -21.65 -21.81
N THR A 302 -11.23 -21.98 -20.66
CA THR A 302 -11.46 -23.22 -19.91
C THR A 302 -11.79 -22.89 -18.46
N LEU A 303 -12.46 -23.82 -17.78
CA LEU A 303 -12.68 -23.73 -16.34
C LEU A 303 -11.32 -23.68 -15.63
N PRO A 304 -11.12 -22.75 -14.69
CA PRO A 304 -9.87 -22.68 -13.95
C PRO A 304 -9.70 -23.94 -13.09
N PRO A 305 -8.48 -24.51 -13.00
CA PRO A 305 -8.21 -25.59 -12.07
C PRO A 305 -8.28 -25.10 -10.62
N ILE A 306 -8.39 -26.03 -9.68
CA ILE A 306 -8.15 -25.73 -8.27
C ILE A 306 -6.65 -25.49 -8.09
N LEU A 307 -6.31 -24.37 -7.46
CA LEU A 307 -4.93 -23.95 -7.21
C LEU A 307 -4.66 -23.86 -5.71
N GLU A 308 -3.40 -24.04 -5.34
CA GLU A 308 -2.89 -23.69 -4.03
C GLU A 308 -2.48 -22.22 -4.02
N MET A 309 -2.98 -21.47 -3.03
CA MET A 309 -2.93 -20.02 -3.00
C MET A 309 -2.57 -19.51 -1.62
N VAL A 310 -2.04 -18.29 -1.59
CA VAL A 310 -1.71 -17.55 -0.37
C VAL A 310 -2.24 -16.13 -0.48
N SER A 311 -2.66 -15.57 0.65
CA SER A 311 -3.34 -14.27 0.69
C SER A 311 -2.57 -13.25 1.52
N GLU A 312 -2.72 -11.99 1.12
CA GLU A 312 -2.15 -10.81 1.75
C GLU A 312 -3.27 -9.78 1.99
N LEU A 313 -3.49 -9.47 3.27
CA LEU A 313 -4.55 -8.58 3.74
C LEU A 313 -4.01 -7.14 3.83
N GLY A 314 -4.60 -6.23 3.06
CA GLY A 314 -4.36 -4.81 3.17
C GLY A 314 -5.45 -4.11 3.99
N ILE A 315 -5.08 -3.43 5.07
CA ILE A 315 -5.99 -2.61 5.89
C ILE A 315 -5.79 -1.14 5.56
N PHE A 316 -6.87 -0.47 5.15
CA PHE A 316 -6.84 0.95 4.83
C PHE A 316 -7.00 1.82 6.06
N GLY A 317 -6.15 2.85 6.15
CA GLY A 317 -6.23 3.89 7.16
C GLY A 317 -6.16 5.29 6.54
N VAL A 318 -6.76 6.24 7.22
CA VAL A 318 -6.60 7.68 6.98
C VAL A 318 -6.10 8.35 8.23
N LEU A 319 -5.18 9.29 8.02
CA LEU A 319 -4.69 10.23 9.01
C LEU A 319 -4.73 11.62 8.39
N ILE A 320 -5.42 12.56 9.03
CA ILE A 320 -5.43 13.98 8.67
C ILE A 320 -4.87 14.73 9.86
N GLY A 321 -3.86 15.57 9.63
CA GLY A 321 -3.17 16.29 10.67
C GLY A 321 -2.06 17.18 10.13
N ASN A 322 -1.37 17.84 11.04
CA ASN A 322 -0.20 18.68 10.76
C ASN A 322 0.99 18.21 11.62
N SER A 323 2.03 19.05 11.78
CA SER A 323 3.21 18.71 12.59
C SER A 323 2.97 18.70 14.10
N GLU A 324 1.86 19.27 14.56
CA GLU A 324 1.55 19.50 15.97
C GLU A 324 0.45 18.56 16.46
N GLU A 325 -0.56 18.29 15.61
CA GLU A 325 -1.74 17.54 16.00
C GLU A 325 -2.29 16.62 14.92
N ILE A 326 -2.97 15.56 15.40
CA ILE A 326 -3.80 14.66 14.59
C ILE A 326 -5.24 15.14 14.70
N LEU A 327 -5.81 15.58 13.58
CA LEU A 327 -7.19 16.07 13.49
C LEU A 327 -8.20 14.92 13.30
N SER A 328 -7.80 13.90 12.54
CA SER A 328 -8.68 12.77 12.20
C SER A 328 -7.85 11.51 11.98
N LYS A 329 -8.26 10.39 12.56
CA LYS A 329 -7.67 9.06 12.32
C LYS A 329 -8.76 8.00 12.24
N LYS A 330 -8.81 7.24 11.15
CA LYS A 330 -9.88 6.26 10.87
C LYS A 330 -9.32 5.04 10.15
N GLN A 331 -9.82 3.87 10.49
CA GLN A 331 -9.71 2.67 9.65
C GLN A 331 -10.93 2.66 8.70
N LEU A 332 -10.72 2.41 7.41
CA LEU A 332 -11.75 2.62 6.38
C LEU A 332 -12.35 1.33 5.83
N GLY A 333 -11.57 0.25 5.84
CA GLY A 333 -11.91 -1.00 5.20
C GLY A 333 -10.66 -1.79 4.90
N HIS A 334 -10.77 -2.71 3.95
CA HIS A 334 -9.71 -3.65 3.64
C HIS A 334 -9.66 -3.96 2.14
N MET A 335 -8.64 -4.67 1.72
CA MET A 335 -8.58 -5.35 0.45
C MET A 335 -7.76 -6.63 0.65
N LEU A 336 -8.10 -7.70 -0.04
CA LEU A 336 -7.33 -8.94 0.01
C LEU A 336 -6.74 -9.20 -1.38
N ARG A 337 -5.43 -9.49 -1.43
CA ARG A 337 -4.76 -10.02 -2.62
C ARG A 337 -4.48 -11.49 -2.40
N THR A 338 -4.77 -12.30 -3.40
CA THR A 338 -4.46 -13.72 -3.37
C THR A 338 -3.64 -14.08 -4.60
N LYS A 339 -2.56 -14.83 -4.40
CA LYS A 339 -1.67 -15.30 -5.46
C LYS A 339 -1.48 -16.81 -5.37
N ILE A 340 -1.00 -17.43 -6.45
CA ILE A 340 -0.60 -18.84 -6.44
C ILE A 340 0.55 -19.01 -5.43
N ALA A 341 0.54 -20.06 -4.63
CA ALA A 341 1.52 -20.28 -3.56
C ALA A 341 2.97 -20.34 -4.06
N THR A 342 3.19 -20.76 -5.30
CA THR A 342 4.51 -20.83 -5.95
C THR A 342 4.99 -19.49 -6.51
N ALA A 343 4.15 -18.46 -6.53
CA ALA A 343 4.52 -17.15 -7.07
C ALA A 343 5.27 -16.31 -6.04
N ASN A 344 6.46 -15.84 -6.42
CA ASN A 344 7.26 -14.95 -5.58
C ASN A 344 6.60 -13.56 -5.43
N GLU A 345 6.07 -13.01 -6.52
CA GLU A 345 5.39 -11.72 -6.55
C GLU A 345 3.86 -11.85 -6.52
N GLY A 346 3.17 -10.83 -6.01
CA GLY A 346 1.72 -10.84 -5.77
C GLY A 346 0.97 -9.63 -6.34
N GLY A 347 1.61 -8.84 -7.19
CA GLY A 347 0.99 -7.66 -7.79
C GLY A 347 -0.18 -8.04 -8.70
N VAL A 348 -1.40 -7.57 -8.40
CA VAL A 348 -2.55 -7.74 -9.30
C VAL A 348 -2.27 -7.06 -10.65
N ALA A 349 -1.67 -5.87 -10.63
CA ALA A 349 -1.27 -5.15 -11.84
C ALA A 349 -0.13 -5.86 -12.61
N ALA A 350 0.66 -6.69 -11.93
CA ALA A 350 1.73 -7.48 -12.55
C ALA A 350 1.22 -8.81 -13.16
N GLY A 351 -0.04 -9.17 -12.91
CA GLY A 351 -0.68 -10.37 -13.46
C GLY A 351 -0.62 -11.62 -12.58
N ASP A 352 0.22 -11.63 -11.54
CA ASP A 352 0.44 -12.81 -10.69
C ASP A 352 -0.59 -12.95 -9.55
N GLY A 353 -1.17 -11.84 -9.12
CA GLY A 353 -2.20 -11.80 -8.08
C GLY A 353 -3.62 -11.59 -8.63
N SER A 354 -4.61 -12.00 -7.86
CA SER A 354 -6.03 -11.68 -8.02
C SER A 354 -6.56 -10.95 -6.80
N LEU A 355 -7.63 -10.18 -7.00
CA LEU A 355 -8.38 -9.57 -5.91
C LEU A 355 -9.28 -10.63 -5.25
N ASP A 356 -9.47 -10.48 -3.95
CA ASP A 356 -10.16 -11.43 -3.10
C ASP A 356 -10.89 -10.69 -1.96
N SER A 357 -11.64 -11.40 -1.13
CA SER A 357 -12.21 -10.88 0.12
C SER A 357 -12.02 -11.88 1.27
N PRO A 358 -11.77 -11.40 2.49
CA PRO A 358 -11.63 -12.30 3.64
C PRO A 358 -12.96 -12.98 4.00
N TYR A 359 -12.85 -14.22 4.48
CA TYR A 359 -13.91 -14.95 5.15
C TYR A 359 -13.46 -15.21 6.60
N LEU A 360 -14.18 -14.65 7.56
CA LEU A 360 -13.87 -14.77 8.98
C LEU A 360 -14.29 -16.14 9.50
N LEU A 361 -13.46 -16.74 10.34
CA LEU A 361 -13.68 -18.08 10.89
C LEU A 361 -14.14 -18.05 12.35
N ASP A 362 -14.07 -16.88 13.00
CA ASP A 362 -14.35 -16.62 14.41
C ASP A 362 -15.57 -15.70 14.66
#